data_AF-A0A7X9XDL2-F1
#
_entry.id   AF-A0A7X9XDL2-F1
#
_cell.length_a   1.000
_cell.length_b   1.000
_cell.length_c   1.000
_cell.angle_alpha   90.00
_cell.angle_beta   90.00
_cell.angle_gamma   90.00
#
_symmetry.space_group_name_H-M   'P 1'
#
loop_
_entity.id
_entity.type
_entity.pdbx_description
1 polymer ?
#
loop_
_entity_poly.entity_id
_entity_poly.type
_entity_poly.pdbx_seq_one_letter_code
_entity_poly.pdbx_strand_id
1 'polypeptide(L)'
;MKLISLTILTILFTSCSVTSDLNTRIDRSQKKSLKGSPFQTAKGMKAELKIQKKYRGDYENDLKNLLENYPNDTIILTEGYDFICLGCPSDYVQIFINDTLLLYRKDLMDKKYKKTKKILINHFDTTGYFYSDIAELRQEIRKGNQWNNNPEKYGTDECLDGGHTLYTIFYPLGKIESMYMRCWLNKEFRK
;
A
#
# COMPACT_ATOMS: atom_id res chain seq x y z
N MET A 1 -63.37 -13.60 -15.49
CA MET A 1 -61.98 -14.08 -15.39
C MET A 1 -61.05 -12.97 -15.84
N LYS A 2 -60.33 -12.32 -14.91
CA LYS A 2 -59.32 -11.30 -15.24
C LYS A 2 -57.94 -11.95 -15.17
N LEU A 3 -57.25 -12.04 -16.31
CA LEU A 3 -55.87 -12.48 -16.40
C LEU A 3 -54.99 -11.44 -15.67
N ILE A 4 -54.35 -11.87 -14.59
CA ILE A 4 -53.30 -11.09 -13.92
C ILE A 4 -52.02 -11.31 -14.74
N SER A 5 -51.59 -10.27 -15.45
CA SER A 5 -50.31 -10.26 -16.17
C SER A 5 -49.19 -10.18 -15.13
N LEU A 6 -48.47 -11.28 -14.95
CA LEU A 6 -47.30 -11.39 -14.07
C LEU A 6 -46.10 -10.75 -14.77
N THR A 7 -45.89 -9.46 -14.56
CA THR A 7 -44.68 -8.77 -15.06
C THR A 7 -43.49 -9.18 -14.18
N ILE A 8 -42.65 -10.07 -14.71
CA ILE A 8 -41.39 -10.47 -14.08
C ILE A 8 -40.46 -9.26 -14.10
N LEU A 9 -40.34 -8.58 -12.95
CA LEU A 9 -39.37 -7.52 -12.72
C LEU A 9 -37.98 -8.18 -12.57
N THR A 10 -37.26 -8.31 -13.68
CA THR A 10 -35.85 -8.68 -13.69
C THR A 10 -35.05 -7.56 -13.03
N ILE A 11 -34.80 -7.70 -11.72
CA ILE A 11 -33.84 -6.90 -10.98
C ILE A 11 -32.46 -7.23 -11.56
N LEU A 12 -32.01 -6.38 -12.47
CA LEU A 12 -30.61 -6.27 -12.88
C LEU A 12 -29.79 -5.90 -11.65
N PHE A 13 -29.24 -6.91 -10.98
CA PHE A 13 -28.13 -6.74 -10.05
C PHE A 13 -26.93 -6.23 -10.87
N THR A 14 -26.90 -4.92 -11.08
CA THR A 14 -25.65 -4.24 -11.41
C THR A 14 -24.71 -4.50 -10.24
N SER A 15 -23.73 -5.36 -10.46
CA SER A 15 -22.67 -5.67 -9.51
C SER A 15 -21.80 -4.42 -9.34
N CYS A 16 -22.30 -3.44 -8.58
CA CYS A 16 -21.45 -2.49 -7.92
C CYS A 16 -20.54 -3.32 -7.03
N SER A 17 -19.29 -3.56 -7.48
CA SER A 17 -18.24 -4.11 -6.64
C SER A 17 -18.15 -3.21 -5.42
N VAL A 18 -18.75 -3.66 -4.31
CA VAL A 18 -18.73 -2.93 -3.04
C VAL A 18 -17.28 -2.94 -2.60
N THR A 19 -16.58 -1.85 -2.87
CA THR A 19 -15.24 -1.66 -2.34
C THR A 19 -15.40 -1.54 -0.82
N SER A 20 -14.63 -2.31 -0.06
CA SER A 20 -14.72 -2.28 1.39
C SER A 20 -14.38 -0.89 1.98
N ASP A 21 -14.78 -0.68 3.23
CA ASP A 21 -14.38 0.50 4.00
C ASP A 21 -12.85 0.60 4.13
N LEU A 22 -12.19 -0.52 4.44
CA LEU A 22 -10.74 -0.58 4.61
C LEU A 22 -10.00 -0.11 3.35
N ASN A 23 -10.33 -0.68 2.20
CA ASN A 23 -9.72 -0.31 0.92
C ASN A 23 -10.03 1.15 0.55
N THR A 24 -11.23 1.63 0.86
CA THR A 24 -11.61 3.04 0.66
C THR A 24 -10.79 3.99 1.54
N ARG A 25 -10.51 3.62 2.79
CA ARG A 25 -9.69 4.42 3.71
C ARG A 25 -8.22 4.44 3.31
N ILE A 26 -7.68 3.31 2.86
CA ILE A 26 -6.33 3.23 2.28
C ILE A 26 -6.21 4.14 1.07
N ASP A 27 -7.13 4.01 0.10
CA ASP A 27 -7.18 4.83 -1.12
C ASP A 27 -7.27 6.34 -0.79
N ARG A 28 -8.07 6.71 0.22
CA ARG A 28 -8.17 8.10 0.68
C ARG A 28 -6.85 8.60 1.28
N SER A 29 -6.22 7.81 2.15
CA SER A 29 -4.94 8.17 2.79
C SER A 29 -3.83 8.37 1.76
N GLN A 30 -3.71 7.47 0.80
CA GLN A 30 -2.69 7.54 -0.24
C GLN A 30 -2.94 8.69 -1.23
N LYS A 31 -4.20 8.95 -1.62
CA LYS A 31 -4.52 10.14 -2.42
C LYS A 31 -4.15 11.44 -1.70
N LYS A 32 -4.36 11.48 -0.38
CA LYS A 32 -3.93 12.63 0.44
C LYS A 32 -2.40 12.76 0.42
N SER A 33 -1.64 11.67 0.57
CA SER A 33 -0.18 11.72 0.54
C SER A 33 0.37 12.12 -0.82
N LEU A 34 -0.24 11.68 -1.94
CA LEU A 34 0.14 12.15 -3.27
C LEU A 34 -0.12 13.64 -3.47
N LYS A 35 -1.28 14.14 -3.01
CA LYS A 35 -1.63 15.56 -3.15
C LYS A 35 -0.67 16.48 -2.38
N GLY A 36 -0.19 16.04 -1.22
CA GLY A 36 0.76 16.77 -0.38
C GLY A 36 2.22 16.44 -0.65
N SER A 37 2.53 15.61 -1.64
CA SER A 37 3.89 15.16 -1.91
C SER A 37 4.74 16.29 -2.51
N PRO A 38 6.01 16.46 -2.05
CA PRO A 38 6.95 17.39 -2.67
C PRO A 38 7.46 16.91 -4.04
N PHE A 39 7.45 15.59 -4.26
CA PHE A 39 7.90 14.96 -5.50
C PHE A 39 6.98 15.25 -6.68
N GLN A 40 7.55 15.74 -7.79
CA GLN A 40 6.84 16.00 -9.05
C GLN A 40 6.21 14.72 -9.61
N THR A 41 6.90 13.58 -9.48
CA THR A 41 6.44 12.28 -9.97
C THR A 41 5.15 11.80 -9.31
N ALA A 42 4.83 12.28 -8.09
CA ALA A 42 3.58 11.94 -7.40
C ALA A 42 2.32 12.31 -8.20
N LYS A 43 2.40 13.35 -9.04
CA LYS A 43 1.29 13.80 -9.90
C LYS A 43 0.87 12.75 -10.93
N GLY A 44 1.79 11.87 -11.31
CA GLY A 44 1.56 10.80 -12.29
C GLY A 44 0.77 9.61 -11.74
N MET A 45 0.83 9.36 -10.43
CA MET A 45 0.40 8.11 -9.77
C MET A 45 -1.13 7.85 -9.73
N LYS A 46 -1.93 8.68 -10.41
CA LYS A 46 -3.41 8.61 -10.33
C LYS A 46 -3.96 7.35 -10.97
N ALA A 47 -3.36 6.88 -12.07
CA ALA A 47 -3.83 5.71 -12.80
C ALA A 47 -3.52 4.42 -12.02
N GLU A 48 -2.31 4.35 -11.49
CA GLU A 48 -1.76 3.28 -10.65
C GLU A 48 -2.63 3.12 -9.40
N LEU A 49 -2.94 4.20 -8.67
CA LEU A 49 -3.83 4.13 -7.51
C LEU A 49 -5.24 3.62 -7.85
N LYS A 50 -5.80 4.07 -8.98
CA LYS A 50 -7.13 3.64 -9.42
C LYS A 50 -7.16 2.14 -9.70
N ILE A 51 -6.09 1.60 -10.28
CA ILE A 51 -5.99 0.19 -10.63
C ILE A 51 -5.65 -0.63 -9.38
N GLN A 52 -4.72 -0.15 -8.56
CA GLN A 52 -4.34 -0.79 -7.30
C GLN A 52 -5.55 -0.99 -6.39
N LYS A 53 -6.46 -0.02 -6.31
CA LYS A 53 -7.72 -0.15 -5.54
C LYS A 53 -8.50 -1.42 -5.89
N LYS A 54 -8.51 -1.84 -7.16
CA LYS A 54 -9.17 -3.09 -7.60
C LYS A 54 -8.39 -4.32 -7.16
N TYR A 55 -7.07 -4.24 -7.23
CA TYR A 55 -6.14 -5.32 -6.92
C TYR A 55 -5.95 -5.56 -5.42
N ARG A 56 -6.29 -4.59 -4.56
CA ARG A 56 -6.24 -4.79 -3.10
C ARG A 56 -7.09 -5.96 -2.61
N GLY A 57 -8.15 -6.31 -3.33
CA GLY A 57 -9.00 -7.46 -3.00
C GLY A 57 -8.23 -8.79 -2.87
N ASP A 58 -7.06 -8.92 -3.49
CA ASP A 58 -6.22 -10.12 -3.40
C ASP A 58 -5.55 -10.30 -2.02
N TYR A 59 -5.35 -9.21 -1.26
CA TYR A 59 -4.66 -9.25 0.03
C TYR A 59 -5.44 -8.57 1.17
N GLU A 60 -6.57 -7.93 0.87
CA GLU A 60 -7.35 -7.15 1.83
C GLU A 60 -7.85 -7.98 3.02
N ASN A 61 -8.29 -9.22 2.77
CA ASN A 61 -8.77 -10.10 3.83
C ASN A 61 -7.65 -10.43 4.83
N ASP A 62 -6.44 -10.65 4.36
CA ASP A 62 -5.29 -10.87 5.23
C ASP A 62 -4.97 -9.61 6.05
N LEU A 63 -5.00 -8.44 5.42
CA LEU A 63 -4.79 -7.18 6.12
C LEU A 63 -5.87 -6.94 7.19
N LYS A 64 -7.14 -7.19 6.88
CA LYS A 64 -8.25 -7.11 7.83
C LYS A 64 -8.05 -8.07 9.01
N ASN A 65 -7.71 -9.32 8.74
CA ASN A 65 -7.44 -10.31 9.78
C ASN A 65 -6.27 -9.89 10.67
N LEU A 66 -5.23 -9.27 10.11
CA LEU A 66 -4.12 -8.75 10.91
C LEU A 66 -4.55 -7.60 11.82
N LEU A 67 -5.34 -6.65 11.30
CA LEU A 67 -5.86 -5.53 12.09
C LEU A 67 -6.76 -5.99 13.25
N GLU A 68 -7.52 -7.07 13.04
CA GLU A 68 -8.40 -7.65 14.07
C GLU A 68 -7.64 -8.44 15.13
N ASN A 69 -6.63 -9.23 14.72
CA ASN A 69 -5.88 -10.08 15.64
C ASN A 69 -4.76 -9.35 16.39
N TYR A 70 -4.32 -8.20 15.88
CA TYR A 70 -3.23 -7.40 16.46
C TYR A 70 -3.64 -5.93 16.63
N PRO A 71 -4.71 -5.63 17.39
CA PRO A 71 -5.30 -4.28 17.45
C PRO A 71 -4.40 -3.22 18.10
N ASN A 72 -3.36 -3.67 18.83
CA ASN A 72 -2.40 -2.81 19.52
C ASN A 72 -1.06 -2.69 18.79
N ASP A 73 -0.87 -3.42 17.68
CA ASP A 73 0.37 -3.36 16.91
C ASP A 73 0.25 -2.36 15.75
N THR A 74 1.41 -1.85 15.33
CA THR A 74 1.50 -1.04 14.11
C THR A 74 1.76 -1.96 12.91
N ILE A 75 0.97 -1.81 11.86
CA ILE A 75 1.15 -2.54 10.60
C ILE A 75 1.67 -1.59 9.53
N ILE A 76 2.68 -2.03 8.78
CA ILE A 76 3.22 -1.29 7.64
C ILE A 76 2.85 -2.02 6.36
N LEU A 77 2.08 -1.36 5.51
CA LEU A 77 1.77 -1.78 4.15
C LEU A 77 2.66 -0.99 3.18
N THR A 78 3.39 -1.67 2.31
CA THR A 78 4.05 -1.04 1.16
C THR A 78 3.47 -1.56 -0.14
N GLU A 79 3.29 -0.65 -1.09
CA GLU A 79 2.92 -0.95 -2.47
C GLU A 79 3.99 -0.35 -3.37
N GLY A 80 4.78 -1.21 -4.02
CA GLY A 80 5.88 -0.81 -4.89
C GLY A 80 5.51 -0.92 -6.36
N TYR A 81 5.77 0.15 -7.12
CA TYR A 81 5.42 0.25 -8.54
C TYR A 81 6.67 0.51 -9.37
N ASP A 82 6.82 -0.26 -10.44
CA ASP A 82 7.80 -0.04 -11.48
C ASP A 82 7.46 1.23 -12.28
N PHE A 83 8.48 2.03 -12.57
CA PHE A 83 8.38 3.26 -13.34
C PHE A 83 7.99 3.05 -14.80
N ILE A 84 8.30 1.88 -15.36
CA ILE A 84 8.05 1.58 -16.77
C ILE A 84 6.56 1.28 -17.00
N CYS A 85 5.83 0.90 -15.94
CA CYS A 85 4.48 0.36 -16.04
C CYS A 85 3.42 1.42 -15.69
N LEU A 86 3.13 2.30 -16.65
CA LEU A 86 2.09 3.33 -16.49
C LEU A 86 0.69 2.70 -16.34
N GLY A 87 0.01 3.04 -15.26
CA GLY A 87 -1.31 2.49 -14.95
C GLY A 87 -1.28 1.01 -14.57
N CYS A 88 -0.17 0.50 -14.05
CA CYS A 88 -0.11 -0.85 -13.52
C CYS A 88 -0.48 -0.88 -12.03
N PRO A 89 -0.99 -2.01 -11.52
CA PRO A 89 -0.96 -2.26 -10.08
C PRO A 89 0.49 -2.40 -9.61
N SER A 90 0.70 -2.37 -8.30
CA SER A 90 2.03 -2.53 -7.71
C SER A 90 2.61 -3.91 -8.06
N ASP A 91 3.88 -4.00 -8.44
CA ASP A 91 4.55 -5.28 -8.73
C ASP A 91 4.70 -6.12 -7.48
N TYR A 92 4.79 -5.46 -6.32
CA TYR A 92 4.73 -6.12 -5.05
C TYR A 92 3.94 -5.33 -4.00
N VAL A 93 3.36 -6.08 -3.07
CA VAL A 93 2.78 -5.58 -1.84
C VAL A 93 3.44 -6.29 -0.67
N GLN A 94 3.87 -5.54 0.33
CA GLN A 94 4.43 -6.08 1.55
C GLN A 94 3.60 -5.63 2.74
N ILE A 95 3.27 -6.55 3.63
CA ILE A 95 2.61 -6.27 4.89
C ILE A 95 3.53 -6.72 6.01
N PHE A 96 4.07 -5.76 6.75
CA PHE A 96 4.94 -6.01 7.89
C PHE A 96 4.16 -5.85 9.19
N ILE A 97 4.26 -6.87 10.04
CA ILE A 97 3.71 -6.84 11.40
C ILE A 97 4.66 -7.62 12.31
N ASN A 98 5.12 -6.98 13.39
CA ASN A 98 6.14 -7.54 14.28
C ASN A 98 7.34 -8.07 13.46
N ASP A 99 7.66 -9.36 13.56
CA ASP A 99 8.74 -9.99 12.80
C ASP A 99 8.24 -10.80 11.59
N THR A 100 7.00 -10.58 11.16
CA THR A 100 6.40 -11.25 10.02
C THR A 100 6.27 -10.31 8.82
N LEU A 101 6.62 -10.83 7.65
CA LEU A 101 6.35 -10.23 6.35
C LEU A 101 5.40 -11.14 5.56
N LEU A 102 4.26 -10.60 5.14
CA LEU A 102 3.46 -11.15 4.05
C LEU A 102 3.84 -10.42 2.76
N LEU A 103 4.31 -11.16 1.76
CA LEU A 103 4.75 -10.62 0.48
C LEU A 103 3.87 -11.15 -0.64
N TYR A 104 3.23 -10.24 -1.35
CA TYR A 104 2.41 -10.49 -2.53
C TYR A 104 3.19 -9.99 -3.74
N ARG A 105 3.49 -10.87 -4.69
CA ARG A 105 4.17 -10.49 -5.94
C ARG A 105 3.25 -10.68 -7.12
N LYS A 106 3.34 -9.76 -8.07
CA LYS A 106 2.60 -9.83 -9.32
C LYS A 106 3.58 -10.01 -10.47
N ASP A 107 3.40 -11.12 -11.16
CA ASP A 107 3.98 -11.27 -12.49
C ASP A 107 3.09 -10.50 -13.49
N LEU A 108 3.68 -9.92 -14.53
CA LEU A 108 2.96 -9.23 -15.61
C LEU A 108 1.90 -10.13 -16.24
N MET A 109 2.16 -11.44 -16.31
CA MET A 109 1.25 -12.41 -16.93
C MET A 109 0.15 -12.90 -15.99
N ASP A 110 0.29 -12.71 -14.68
CA ASP A 110 -0.66 -13.22 -13.70
C ASP A 110 -1.87 -12.29 -13.55
N LYS A 111 -3.07 -12.86 -13.36
CA LYS A 111 -4.27 -12.07 -13.04
C LYS A 111 -4.35 -11.63 -11.58
N LYS A 112 -3.63 -12.31 -10.68
CA LYS A 112 -3.68 -12.12 -9.22
C LYS A 112 -2.29 -12.09 -8.62
N TYR A 113 -2.17 -11.56 -7.41
CA TYR A 113 -0.93 -11.69 -6.65
C TYR A 113 -0.66 -13.12 -6.19
N LYS A 114 0.62 -13.49 -6.16
CA LYS A 114 1.14 -14.68 -5.50
C LYS A 114 1.63 -14.32 -4.10
N LYS A 115 1.03 -14.91 -3.07
CA LYS A 115 1.34 -14.68 -1.65
C LYS A 115 2.46 -15.60 -1.17
N THR A 116 3.39 -15.04 -0.41
CA THR A 116 4.41 -15.74 0.38
C THR A 116 4.47 -15.16 1.80
N LYS A 117 4.89 -15.96 2.78
CA LYS A 117 5.09 -15.52 4.17
C LYS A 117 6.54 -15.74 4.56
N LYS A 118 7.17 -14.76 5.20
CA LYS A 118 8.53 -14.82 5.73
C LYS A 118 8.52 -14.39 7.20
N ILE A 119 9.31 -15.09 8.02
CA ILE A 119 9.65 -14.67 9.38
C ILE A 119 11.03 -14.01 9.30
N LEU A 120 11.14 -12.79 9.79
CA LEU A 120 12.36 -11.98 9.79
C LEU A 120 13.12 -12.24 11.09
N ILE A 121 13.75 -13.42 11.19
CA ILE A 121 14.53 -13.82 12.38
C ILE A 121 15.86 -13.04 12.34
N ASN A 122 16.20 -12.35 13.44
CA ASN A 122 17.36 -11.46 13.58
C ASN A 122 17.30 -10.21 12.70
N HIS A 123 16.30 -9.38 13.03
CA HIS A 123 16.24 -7.95 12.77
C HIS A 123 16.20 -7.58 11.28
N PHE A 124 15.67 -6.39 11.04
CA PHE A 124 15.94 -5.64 9.82
C PHE A 124 17.41 -5.23 9.89
N ASP A 125 18.29 -6.24 9.85
CA ASP A 125 19.67 -6.11 10.23
C ASP A 125 20.26 -5.05 9.32
N THR A 126 20.72 -3.99 9.94
CA THR A 126 21.08 -2.70 9.33
C THR A 126 22.27 -2.79 8.37
N THR A 127 22.70 -4.01 8.07
CA THR A 127 23.74 -4.43 7.13
C THR A 127 23.16 -4.90 5.78
N GLY A 128 21.88 -5.28 5.74
CA GLY A 128 21.18 -5.71 4.53
C GLY A 128 20.33 -4.60 3.92
N TYR A 129 20.71 -4.11 2.74
CA TYR A 129 20.02 -3.03 2.01
C TYR A 129 18.51 -3.20 1.85
N PHE A 130 18.03 -4.45 1.77
CA PHE A 130 16.73 -4.79 1.19
C PHE A 130 15.49 -4.31 1.98
N TYR A 131 15.62 -4.07 3.30
CA TYR A 131 14.51 -3.57 4.14
C TYR A 131 14.94 -2.41 5.06
N SER A 132 16.00 -1.70 4.66
CA SER A 132 16.58 -0.60 5.44
C SER A 132 15.60 0.57 5.63
N ASP A 133 14.75 0.80 4.62
CA ASP A 133 13.64 1.75 4.64
C ASP A 133 12.62 1.42 5.73
N ILE A 134 12.20 0.16 5.83
CA ILE A 134 11.25 -0.31 6.86
C ILE A 134 11.86 -0.21 8.25
N ALA A 135 13.15 -0.53 8.40
CA ALA A 135 13.86 -0.41 9.67
C ALA A 135 13.85 1.04 10.18
N GLU A 136 14.20 1.98 9.31
CA GLU A 136 14.20 3.40 9.61
C GLU A 136 12.79 3.92 9.89
N LEU A 137 11.82 3.53 9.07
CA LEU A 137 10.41 3.91 9.23
C LEU A 137 9.86 3.48 10.60
N ARG A 138 10.16 2.24 11.03
CA ARG A 138 9.78 1.74 12.36
C ARG A 138 10.40 2.57 13.49
N GLN A 139 11.66 3.01 13.34
CA GLN A 139 12.31 3.86 14.34
C GLN A 139 11.64 5.23 14.42
N GLU A 140 11.32 5.85 13.29
CA GLU A 140 10.68 7.17 13.25
C GLU A 140 9.24 7.13 13.79
N ILE A 141 8.49 6.07 13.48
CA ILE A 141 7.14 5.83 14.02
C ILE A 141 7.19 5.68 15.55
N ARG A 142 8.15 4.91 16.09
CA ARG A 142 8.31 4.71 17.54
C ARG A 142 8.63 6.01 18.29
N LYS A 143 9.33 6.94 17.65
CA LYS A 143 9.60 8.27 18.23
C LYS A 143 8.35 9.14 18.34
N GLY A 144 7.24 8.75 17.73
CA GLY A 144 5.99 9.53 17.73
C GLY A 144 6.04 10.78 16.85
N ASN A 145 7.09 10.95 16.05
CA ASN A 145 7.21 12.06 15.12
C ASN A 145 6.26 11.87 13.94
N GLN A 146 5.89 12.97 13.27
CA GLN A 146 5.19 12.92 11.99
C GLN A 146 6.14 12.45 10.89
N TRP A 147 6.38 11.13 10.86
CA TRP A 147 7.32 10.43 9.97
C TRP A 147 7.09 10.76 8.49
N ASN A 148 5.87 11.13 8.09
CA ASN A 148 5.46 11.42 6.72
C ASN A 148 5.37 12.91 6.37
N ASN A 149 5.74 13.83 7.27
CA ASN A 149 5.64 15.27 7.01
C ASN A 149 6.73 15.83 6.10
N ASN A 150 7.90 15.19 6.06
CA ASN A 150 9.02 15.61 5.24
C ASN A 150 9.53 14.44 4.40
N PRO A 151 8.84 14.08 3.30
CA PRO A 151 9.25 12.96 2.44
C PRO A 151 10.64 13.16 1.82
N GLU A 152 11.06 14.40 1.54
CA GLU A 152 12.38 14.74 1.00
C GLU A 152 13.53 14.39 1.95
N LYS A 153 13.25 14.20 3.26
CA LYS A 153 14.22 13.63 4.20
C LYS A 153 14.65 12.22 3.78
N TYR A 154 13.78 11.46 3.11
CA TYR A 154 14.01 10.04 2.84
C TYR A 154 14.28 9.73 1.38
N GLY A 155 13.76 10.51 0.44
CA GLY A 155 13.88 10.20 -0.99
C GLY A 155 13.94 11.42 -1.90
N THR A 156 13.99 11.14 -3.20
CA THR A 156 14.21 12.12 -4.26
C THR A 156 13.50 11.73 -5.55
N ASP A 157 13.18 12.71 -6.40
CA ASP A 157 12.74 12.45 -7.77
C ASP A 157 13.89 11.97 -8.68
N GLU A 158 15.13 12.29 -8.31
CA GLU A 158 16.33 11.99 -9.10
C GLU A 158 16.75 10.53 -8.91
N CYS A 159 16.22 9.65 -9.75
CA CYS A 159 16.42 8.22 -9.58
C CYS A 159 16.50 7.46 -10.91
N LEU A 160 17.49 6.57 -10.99
CA LEU A 160 17.82 5.81 -12.20
C LEU A 160 16.82 4.69 -12.51
N ASP A 161 16.35 3.97 -11.49
CA ASP A 161 15.41 2.85 -11.64
C ASP A 161 13.94 3.29 -11.59
N GLY A 162 13.70 4.57 -11.31
CA GLY A 162 12.40 5.19 -11.18
C GLY A 162 11.37 4.54 -10.25
N GLY A 163 11.74 3.62 -9.36
CA GLY A 163 10.75 2.93 -8.52
C GLY A 163 9.90 3.89 -7.68
N HIS A 164 8.60 3.62 -7.58
CA HIS A 164 7.69 4.36 -6.71
C HIS A 164 7.23 3.47 -5.56
N THR A 165 7.07 4.04 -4.37
CA THR A 165 6.52 3.27 -3.23
C THR A 165 5.52 4.11 -2.44
N LEU A 166 4.37 3.50 -2.14
CA LEU A 166 3.44 4.02 -1.17
C LEU A 166 3.61 3.25 0.14
N TYR A 167 4.05 3.95 1.17
CA TYR A 167 4.06 3.45 2.54
C TYR A 167 2.74 3.83 3.19
N THR A 168 2.05 2.88 3.80
CA THR A 168 0.79 3.09 4.52
C THR A 168 0.86 2.42 5.88
N ILE A 169 0.64 3.20 6.93
CA ILE A 169 0.77 2.78 8.32
C ILE A 169 -0.61 2.71 8.95
N PHE A 170 -0.88 1.56 9.56
CA PHE A 170 -2.05 1.35 10.39
C PHE A 170 -1.59 1.39 11.84
N TYR A 171 -2.01 2.43 12.53
CA TYR A 171 -1.77 2.59 13.96
C TYR A 171 -2.86 1.87 14.76
N PRO A 172 -2.57 1.57 16.05
CA PRO A 172 -3.61 1.24 17.01
C PRO A 172 -4.74 2.27 16.96
N LEU A 173 -5.97 1.82 17.25
CA LEU A 173 -7.19 2.65 17.18
C LEU A 173 -7.62 3.04 15.75
N GLY A 174 -7.02 2.43 14.73
CA GLY A 174 -7.50 2.51 13.34
C GLY A 174 -7.12 3.78 12.58
N LYS A 175 -6.18 4.59 13.10
CA LYS A 175 -5.63 5.71 12.34
C LYS A 175 -4.77 5.18 11.18
N ILE A 176 -4.98 5.71 9.98
CA ILE A 176 -4.23 5.35 8.77
C ILE A 176 -3.50 6.60 8.26
N GLU A 177 -2.20 6.45 8.02
CA GLU A 177 -1.37 7.48 7.42
C GLU A 177 -0.59 6.90 6.23
N SER A 178 -0.33 7.71 5.23
CA SER A 178 0.47 7.30 4.08
C SER A 178 1.55 8.31 3.75
N MET A 179 2.60 7.83 3.10
CA MET A 179 3.65 8.64 2.48
C MET A 179 3.93 8.06 1.09
N TYR A 180 3.96 8.94 0.09
CA TYR A 180 4.51 8.60 -1.21
C TYR A 180 6.02 8.84 -1.19
N MET A 181 6.75 7.90 -1.76
CA MET A 181 8.19 8.02 -1.93
C MET A 181 8.55 7.71 -3.38
N ARG A 182 9.36 8.60 -3.94
CA ARG A 182 10.20 8.28 -5.08
C ARG A 182 11.60 8.03 -4.53
N CYS A 183 12.12 6.85 -4.83
CA CYS A 183 13.47 6.39 -4.50
C CYS A 183 13.98 6.73 -3.10
N TRP A 184 13.78 5.79 -2.19
CA TRP A 184 14.34 5.87 -0.85
C TRP A 184 15.87 5.93 -0.91
N LEU A 185 16.44 7.06 -0.50
CA LEU A 185 17.88 7.29 -0.45
C LEU A 185 18.46 6.64 0.80
N ASN A 186 19.62 6.00 0.65
CA ASN A 186 20.40 5.58 1.81
C ASN A 186 20.86 6.81 2.60
N LYS A 187 20.97 6.66 3.93
CA LYS A 187 21.34 7.74 4.83
C LYS A 187 22.63 8.47 4.41
N GLU A 188 23.59 7.75 3.87
CA GLU A 188 24.89 8.28 3.41
C GLU A 188 24.79 9.22 2.19
N PHE A 189 23.71 9.13 1.39
CA PHE A 189 23.52 9.95 0.19
C PHE A 189 22.52 11.10 0.39
N ARG A 190 21.99 11.27 1.60
CA ARG A 190 21.08 12.37 1.93
C ARG A 190 21.91 13.60 2.29
N LYS A 191 21.53 14.76 1.72
CA LYS A 191 22.19 16.05 1.97
C LYS A 191 21.70 16.70 3.26
#